data_AF-A0A4Y7RRN0-F1
#
_entry.id   AF-A0A4Y7RRN0-F1
#
_cell.length_a   1.000
_cell.length_b   1.000
_cell.length_c   1.000
_cell.angle_alpha   90.00
_cell.angle_beta   90.00
_cell.angle_gamma   90.00
#
_symmetry.space_group_name_H-M   'P 1'
#
loop_
_entity.id
_entity.type
_entity.pdbx_description
1 polymer ?
#
loop_
_entity_poly.entity_id
_entity_poly.type
_entity_poly.pdbx_seq_one_letter_code
_entity_poly.pdbx_strand_id
1 'polypeptide(L)'
;MPVGQLAKHIKSWNFFDAAIGLAAINSVINTPERIKQLSGIAASDHKQISVFDYFADMIKGKNVAVIGHFPGLEKLAESCQLSILDRLPKAGDYPDPACEYILPTQDFVFITASTLVNKTLPRLLELSRNAFTVLWGPSTPMTPVLFNYGIDMLYGTVVVAQQSTRQSVEEGGTRSTFEQVSAYKVSLETNKRVKIF
;
A
#
# COMPACT_ATOMS: atom_id res chain seq x y z
N MET A 1 -12.98 8.78 23.15
CA MET A 1 -13.68 9.03 21.86
C MET A 1 -13.91 7.69 21.15
N PRO A 2 -15.11 7.38 20.63
CA PRO A 2 -15.36 6.17 19.85
C PRO A 2 -14.49 6.11 18.58
N VAL A 3 -13.99 4.92 18.23
CA VAL A 3 -13.09 4.73 17.08
C VAL A 3 -13.71 5.21 15.76
N GLY A 4 -15.02 5.02 15.56
CA GLY A 4 -15.73 5.50 14.37
C GLY A 4 -15.82 7.03 14.27
N GLN A 5 -15.73 7.77 15.38
CA GLN A 5 -15.62 9.23 15.34
C GLN A 5 -14.21 9.65 14.92
N LEU A 6 -13.19 9.00 15.49
CA LEU A 6 -11.79 9.26 15.13
C LEU A 6 -11.50 8.91 13.67
N ALA A 7 -12.07 7.82 13.16
CA ALA A 7 -11.97 7.42 11.76
C ALA A 7 -12.42 8.52 10.77
N LYS A 8 -13.36 9.40 11.15
CA LYS A 8 -13.81 10.51 10.29
C LYS A 8 -12.70 11.52 10.01
N HIS A 9 -11.68 11.59 10.87
CA HIS A 9 -10.54 12.50 10.70
C HIS A 9 -9.73 12.22 9.44
N ILE A 10 -9.85 11.02 8.83
CA ILE A 10 -9.22 10.71 7.53
C ILE A 10 -9.57 11.76 6.45
N LYS A 11 -10.73 12.39 6.56
CA LYS A 11 -11.21 13.44 5.63
C LYS A 11 -10.65 14.84 5.92
N SER A 12 -9.94 15.02 7.04
CA SER A 12 -9.35 16.32 7.41
C SER A 12 -8.27 16.72 6.40
N TRP A 13 -8.20 18.01 6.05
CA TRP A 13 -7.09 18.54 5.25
C TRP A 13 -5.79 18.68 6.05
N ASN A 14 -5.84 18.62 7.38
CA ASN A 14 -4.65 18.42 8.20
C ASN A 14 -4.18 16.96 8.05
N PHE A 15 -2.98 16.77 7.52
CA PHE A 15 -2.45 15.43 7.22
C PHE A 15 -2.13 14.63 8.49
N PHE A 16 -1.81 15.30 9.61
CA PHE A 16 -1.63 14.63 10.88
C PHE A 16 -2.96 14.02 11.37
N ASP A 17 -4.03 14.81 11.40
CA ASP A 17 -5.37 14.31 11.78
C ASP A 17 -5.83 13.17 10.86
N ALA A 18 -5.56 13.30 9.56
CA ALA A 18 -5.92 12.27 8.60
C ALA A 18 -5.13 10.97 8.81
N ALA A 19 -3.86 11.06 9.18
CA ALA A 19 -3.06 9.89 9.55
C ALA A 19 -3.64 9.20 10.80
N ILE A 20 -4.03 9.95 11.83
CA ILE A 20 -4.69 9.38 13.01
C ILE A 20 -6.04 8.74 12.64
N GLY A 21 -6.82 9.37 11.76
CA GLY A 21 -8.09 8.81 11.28
C GLY A 21 -7.88 7.49 10.51
N LEU A 22 -6.84 7.42 9.68
CA LEU A 22 -6.48 6.19 8.97
C LEU A 22 -5.99 5.10 9.93
N ALA A 23 -5.19 5.45 10.94
CA ALA A 23 -4.76 4.52 11.98
C ALA A 23 -5.97 3.95 12.76
N ALA A 24 -6.94 4.79 13.10
CA ALA A 24 -8.19 4.38 13.75
C ALA A 24 -9.05 3.45 12.87
N ILE A 25 -9.05 3.65 11.56
CA ILE A 25 -9.69 2.70 10.63
C ILE A 25 -8.96 1.36 10.72
N ASN A 26 -7.64 1.36 10.48
CA ASN A 26 -6.83 0.14 10.42
C ASN A 26 -6.84 -0.64 11.74
N SER A 27 -6.95 0.02 12.90
CA SER A 27 -7.02 -0.67 14.20
C SER A 27 -8.24 -1.58 14.35
N VAL A 28 -9.29 -1.36 13.55
CA VAL A 28 -10.50 -2.19 13.55
C VAL A 28 -10.51 -3.21 12.42
N ILE A 29 -9.97 -2.87 11.26
CA ILE A 29 -10.09 -3.71 10.06
C ILE A 29 -8.88 -4.61 9.80
N ASN A 30 -7.68 -4.25 10.27
CA ASN A 30 -6.45 -5.01 10.04
C ASN A 30 -6.15 -5.94 11.22
N THR A 31 -7.15 -6.73 11.65
CA THR A 31 -6.95 -7.71 12.73
C THR A 31 -6.60 -9.10 12.16
N PRO A 32 -5.82 -9.93 12.89
CA PRO A 32 -5.51 -11.30 12.47
C PRO A 32 -6.76 -12.13 12.16
N GLU A 33 -7.82 -11.98 12.98
CA GLU A 33 -9.08 -12.70 12.82
C GLU A 33 -9.78 -12.32 11.52
N ARG A 34 -9.83 -11.02 11.22
CA ARG A 34 -10.49 -10.51 10.01
C ARG A 34 -9.72 -10.91 8.76
N ILE A 35 -8.39 -10.90 8.81
CA ILE A 35 -7.57 -11.38 7.69
C ILE A 35 -7.77 -12.86 7.45
N LYS A 36 -7.85 -13.68 8.51
CA LYS A 36 -8.18 -15.10 8.37
C LYS A 36 -9.56 -15.31 7.75
N GLN A 37 -10.55 -14.52 8.16
CA GLN A 37 -11.90 -14.57 7.56
C GLN A 37 -11.90 -14.18 6.08
N LEU A 38 -11.12 -13.17 5.68
CA LEU A 38 -11.10 -12.65 4.32
C LEU A 38 -10.25 -13.49 3.36
N SER A 39 -9.08 -13.95 3.82
CA SER A 39 -8.10 -14.69 2.99
C SER A 39 -8.21 -16.21 3.10
N GLY A 40 -8.90 -16.73 4.13
CA GLY A 40 -8.97 -18.15 4.42
C GLY A 40 -7.72 -18.73 5.11
N ILE A 41 -6.65 -17.96 5.26
CA ILE A 41 -5.38 -18.38 5.88
C ILE A 41 -4.98 -17.45 7.03
N ALA A 42 -4.23 -17.95 8.01
CA ALA A 42 -3.78 -17.11 9.13
C ALA A 42 -2.76 -16.07 8.63
N ALA A 43 -2.69 -14.91 9.29
CA ALA A 43 -1.74 -13.85 8.93
C ALA A 43 -0.28 -14.33 8.93
N SER A 44 0.07 -15.26 9.82
CA SER A 44 1.39 -15.90 9.91
C SER A 44 1.76 -16.73 8.68
N ASP A 45 0.77 -17.21 7.93
CA ASP A 45 0.95 -18.16 6.83
C ASP A 45 1.09 -17.43 5.49
N HIS A 46 0.92 -16.11 5.46
CA HIS A 46 1.20 -15.28 4.29
C HIS A 46 2.72 -15.25 4.02
N LYS A 47 3.10 -15.10 2.74
CA LYS A 47 4.51 -14.96 2.34
C LYS A 47 5.08 -13.65 2.89
N GLN A 48 6.12 -13.73 3.70
CA GLN A 48 6.79 -12.58 4.30
C GLN A 48 7.86 -11.97 3.38
N ILE A 49 7.51 -11.73 2.12
CA ILE A 49 8.39 -11.12 1.09
C ILE A 49 8.00 -9.65 0.87
N SER A 50 8.76 -8.88 0.10
CA SER A 50 8.29 -7.54 -0.27
C SER A 50 7.20 -7.63 -1.36
N VAL A 51 6.38 -6.60 -1.50
CA VAL A 51 5.41 -6.52 -2.61
C VAL A 51 6.12 -6.60 -3.96
N PHE A 52 7.31 -6.00 -4.09
CA PHE A 52 8.04 -6.01 -5.35
C PHE A 52 8.63 -7.38 -5.67
N ASP A 53 9.12 -8.12 -4.67
CA ASP A 53 9.56 -9.51 -4.84
C ASP A 53 8.39 -10.42 -5.23
N TYR A 54 7.20 -10.17 -4.66
CA TYR A 54 5.98 -10.91 -5.03
C TYR A 54 5.64 -10.74 -6.51
N PHE A 55 5.83 -9.52 -7.04
CA PHE A 55 5.52 -9.18 -8.43
C PHE A 55 6.70 -9.31 -9.41
N ALA A 56 7.90 -9.70 -8.93
CA ALA A 56 9.15 -9.61 -9.70
C ALA A 56 9.11 -10.31 -11.06
N ASP A 57 8.47 -11.47 -11.15
CA ASP A 57 8.32 -12.20 -12.41
C ASP A 57 7.22 -11.60 -13.31
N MET A 58 6.13 -11.10 -12.72
CA MET A 58 4.97 -10.57 -13.46
C MET A 58 5.25 -9.24 -14.16
N ILE A 59 6.16 -8.44 -13.60
CA ILE A 59 6.49 -7.10 -14.13
C ILE A 59 7.59 -7.12 -15.20
N LYS A 60 8.18 -8.29 -15.51
CA LYS A 60 9.30 -8.37 -16.47
C LYS A 60 8.90 -7.84 -17.85
N GLY A 61 9.67 -6.87 -18.35
CA GLY A 61 9.44 -6.22 -19.64
C GLY A 61 8.20 -5.33 -19.71
N LYS A 62 7.58 -4.99 -18.57
CA LYS A 62 6.37 -4.16 -18.48
C LYS A 62 6.69 -2.71 -18.14
N ASN A 63 5.73 -1.82 -18.38
CA ASN A 63 5.73 -0.45 -17.88
C ASN A 63 5.19 -0.42 -16.45
N VAL A 64 6.03 0.01 -15.50
CA VAL A 64 5.73 -0.02 -14.07
C VAL A 64 5.88 1.37 -13.48
N ALA A 65 4.83 1.87 -12.82
CA ALA A 65 4.94 3.04 -11.98
C ALA A 65 4.85 2.71 -10.48
N VAL A 66 5.65 3.39 -9.67
CA VAL A 66 5.58 3.31 -8.21
C VAL A 66 5.36 4.71 -7.65
N ILE A 67 4.28 4.88 -6.90
CA ILE A 67 4.00 6.11 -6.15
C ILE A 67 4.59 5.98 -4.74
N GLY A 68 5.53 6.85 -4.43
CA GLY A 68 6.37 6.81 -3.25
C GLY A 68 7.70 6.12 -3.55
N HIS A 69 8.82 6.77 -3.24
CA HIS A 69 10.15 6.20 -3.37
C HIS A 69 10.49 5.36 -2.14
N PHE A 70 10.95 4.13 -2.35
CA PHE A 70 11.36 3.22 -1.28
C PHE A 70 12.74 2.62 -1.55
N PRO A 71 13.54 2.33 -0.51
CA PRO A 71 14.85 1.73 -0.70
C PRO A 71 14.79 0.40 -1.46
N GLY A 72 15.58 0.27 -2.52
CA GLY A 72 15.73 -0.96 -3.29
C GLY A 72 14.81 -1.08 -4.50
N LEU A 73 13.98 -0.08 -4.78
CA LEU A 73 13.16 -0.01 -6.00
C LEU A 73 14.01 0.04 -7.27
N GLU A 74 15.21 0.60 -7.19
CA GLU A 74 16.11 0.80 -8.32
C GLU A 74 16.46 -0.53 -9.01
N LYS A 75 16.46 -1.63 -8.25
CA LYS A 75 16.69 -2.98 -8.78
C LYS A 75 15.59 -3.44 -9.74
N LEU A 76 14.38 -2.90 -9.63
CA LEU A 76 13.29 -3.23 -10.55
C LEU A 76 13.56 -2.69 -11.95
N ALA A 77 14.37 -1.63 -12.08
CA ALA A 77 14.76 -1.10 -13.39
C ALA A 77 15.59 -2.09 -14.21
N GLU A 78 16.18 -3.12 -13.58
CA GLU A 78 16.88 -4.21 -14.29
C GLU A 78 15.91 -5.15 -15.02
N SER A 79 14.64 -5.20 -14.60
CA SER A 79 13.64 -6.15 -15.12
C SER A 79 12.45 -5.50 -15.84
N CYS A 80 12.19 -4.20 -15.62
CA CYS A 80 11.04 -3.49 -16.16
C CYS A 80 11.36 -2.03 -16.51
N GLN A 81 10.44 -1.37 -17.24
CA GLN A 81 10.50 0.07 -17.48
C GLN A 81 9.91 0.81 -16.28
N LEU A 82 10.78 1.18 -15.34
CA LEU A 82 10.39 1.73 -14.04
C LEU A 82 10.26 3.26 -14.05
N SER A 83 9.13 3.77 -13.57
CA SER A 83 8.92 5.18 -13.24
C SER A 83 8.58 5.33 -11.74
N ILE A 84 9.43 5.99 -10.97
CA ILE A 84 9.17 6.28 -9.56
C ILE A 84 8.69 7.73 -9.45
N LEU A 85 7.56 7.96 -8.77
CA LEU A 85 7.01 9.29 -8.54
C LEU A 85 6.96 9.55 -7.03
N ASP A 86 7.58 10.65 -6.58
CA ASP A 86 7.57 11.06 -5.17
C ASP A 86 7.38 12.58 -5.03
N ARG A 87 6.91 13.01 -3.86
CA ARG A 87 6.77 14.44 -3.52
C ARG A 87 8.11 15.06 -3.17
N LEU A 88 9.06 14.26 -2.72
CA LEU A 88 10.46 14.60 -2.50
C LEU A 88 11.32 13.70 -3.42
N PRO A 89 11.26 13.91 -4.74
CA PRO A 89 11.91 13.03 -5.71
C PRO A 89 13.44 13.03 -5.51
N LYS A 90 14.04 11.85 -5.64
CA LYS A 90 15.49 11.68 -5.73
C LYS A 90 15.96 11.77 -7.18
N ALA A 91 17.27 11.69 -7.38
CA ALA A 91 17.84 11.62 -8.72
C ALA A 91 17.27 10.40 -9.48
N GLY A 92 16.66 10.66 -10.64
CA GLY A 92 16.00 9.63 -11.46
C GLY A 92 14.51 9.45 -11.18
N ASP A 93 13.98 10.00 -10.08
CA ASP A 93 12.55 10.00 -9.81
C ASP A 93 11.86 11.18 -10.52
N TYR A 94 10.53 11.08 -10.63
CA TYR A 94 9.66 12.14 -11.13
C TYR A 94 8.91 12.84 -9.98
N PRO A 95 8.60 14.13 -10.11
CA PRO A 95 7.75 14.84 -9.15
C PRO A 95 6.29 14.40 -9.25
N ASP A 96 5.50 14.64 -8.21
CA ASP A 96 4.09 14.24 -8.14
C ASP A 96 3.19 14.68 -9.33
N PRO A 97 3.36 15.83 -10.02
CA PRO A 97 2.45 16.22 -11.10
C PRO A 97 2.71 15.43 -12.39
N ALA A 98 3.84 14.72 -12.49
CA ALA A 98 4.14 13.87 -13.64
C ALA A 98 3.18 12.68 -13.75
N CYS A 99 2.42 12.36 -12.69
CA CYS A 99 1.45 11.26 -12.68
C CYS A 99 0.42 11.36 -13.81
N GLU A 100 0.00 12.57 -14.18
CA GLU A 100 -0.96 12.85 -15.27
C GLU A 100 -0.46 12.36 -16.64
N TYR A 101 0.86 12.32 -16.83
CA TYR A 101 1.50 11.95 -18.08
C TYR A 101 2.01 10.51 -18.08
N ILE A 102 2.40 10.00 -16.91
CA ILE A 102 3.04 8.69 -16.76
C ILE A 102 2.01 7.59 -16.53
N LEU A 103 1.07 7.78 -15.59
CA LEU A 103 0.18 6.69 -15.15
C LEU A 103 -0.77 6.13 -16.22
N PRO A 104 -1.30 6.92 -17.18
CA PRO A 104 -2.23 6.39 -18.18
C PRO A 104 -1.67 5.30 -19.11
N THR A 105 -0.33 5.12 -19.16
CA THR A 105 0.36 4.19 -20.08
C THR A 105 1.01 3.01 -19.36
N GLN A 106 0.78 2.84 -18.06
CA GLN A 106 1.42 1.80 -17.26
C GLN A 106 0.66 0.48 -17.33
N ASP A 107 1.39 -0.63 -17.28
CA ASP A 107 0.82 -1.97 -17.13
C ASP A 107 0.56 -2.29 -15.66
N PHE A 108 1.46 -1.84 -14.77
CA PHE A 108 1.37 -2.01 -13.31
C PHE A 108 1.56 -0.68 -12.60
N VAL A 109 0.74 -0.42 -11.57
CA VAL A 109 0.90 0.76 -10.71
C VAL A 109 0.86 0.36 -9.24
N PHE A 110 1.96 0.62 -8.53
CA PHE A 110 2.09 0.41 -7.09
C PHE A 110 1.88 1.72 -6.35
N ILE A 111 0.75 1.88 -5.69
CA ILE A 111 0.39 3.11 -4.97
C ILE A 111 0.62 2.91 -3.48
N THR A 112 1.48 3.72 -2.85
CA THR A 112 1.61 3.73 -1.39
C THR A 112 0.29 4.12 -0.72
N ALA A 113 -0.08 3.44 0.36
CA ALA A 113 -1.30 3.72 1.11
C ALA A 113 -1.28 5.08 1.84
N SER A 114 -0.11 5.74 1.95
CA SER A 114 -0.05 7.13 2.47
C SER A 114 -0.76 8.13 1.55
N THR A 115 -1.09 7.75 0.31
CA THR A 115 -1.94 8.55 -0.59
C THR A 115 -3.36 8.76 -0.09
N LEU A 116 -3.85 7.92 0.83
CA LEU A 116 -5.09 8.15 1.58
C LEU A 116 -4.96 9.37 2.50
N VAL A 117 -3.80 9.54 3.13
CA VAL A 117 -3.53 10.62 4.09
C VAL A 117 -3.32 11.95 3.38
N ASN A 118 -2.73 11.98 2.19
CA ASN A 118 -2.50 13.23 1.46
C ASN A 118 -3.55 13.50 0.35
N LYS A 119 -4.57 12.63 0.23
CA LYS A 119 -5.78 12.78 -0.60
C LYS A 119 -5.54 12.63 -2.10
N THR A 120 -4.39 12.10 -2.51
CA THR A 120 -4.10 11.90 -3.93
C THR A 120 -4.65 10.58 -4.48
N LEU A 121 -4.97 9.61 -3.62
CA LEU A 121 -5.41 8.27 -4.06
C LEU A 121 -6.55 8.31 -5.11
N PRO A 122 -7.65 9.06 -4.94
CA PRO A 122 -8.74 9.04 -5.91
C PRO A 122 -8.31 9.39 -7.34
N ARG A 123 -7.47 10.43 -7.49
CA ARG A 123 -6.98 10.84 -8.82
C ARG A 123 -5.99 9.83 -9.39
N LEU A 124 -5.09 9.30 -8.55
CA LEU A 124 -4.14 8.28 -8.97
C LEU A 124 -4.86 7.03 -9.48
N LEU A 125 -5.91 6.56 -8.80
CA LEU A 125 -6.72 5.43 -9.27
C LEU A 125 -7.42 5.71 -10.61
N GLU A 126 -7.92 6.94 -10.82
CA GLU A 126 -8.53 7.32 -12.09
C GLU A 126 -7.52 7.27 -13.26
N LEU A 127 -6.29 7.75 -13.02
CA LEU A 127 -5.20 7.72 -13.99
C LEU A 127 -4.69 6.30 -14.25
N SER A 128 -4.73 5.44 -13.25
CA SER A 128 -4.28 4.04 -13.30
C SER A 128 -5.35 3.04 -13.74
N ARG A 129 -6.53 3.49 -14.17
CA ARG A 129 -7.69 2.63 -14.49
C ARG A 129 -7.45 1.51 -15.50
N ASN A 130 -6.39 1.61 -16.31
CA ASN A 130 -6.02 0.62 -17.32
C ASN A 130 -4.88 -0.32 -16.87
N ALA A 131 -4.29 -0.05 -15.71
CA ALA A 131 -3.18 -0.81 -15.14
C ALA A 131 -3.65 -1.77 -14.06
N PHE A 132 -2.88 -2.83 -13.83
CA PHE A 132 -3.02 -3.64 -12.62
C PHE A 132 -2.54 -2.82 -11.42
N THR A 133 -3.46 -2.47 -10.52
CA THR A 133 -3.21 -1.49 -9.46
C THR A 133 -3.11 -2.15 -8.09
N VAL A 134 -1.98 -1.92 -7.42
CA VAL A 134 -1.69 -2.43 -6.08
C VAL A 134 -1.64 -1.28 -5.09
N LEU A 135 -2.54 -1.26 -4.10
CA LEU A 135 -2.41 -0.37 -2.95
C LEU A 135 -1.58 -1.06 -1.87
N TRP A 136 -0.48 -0.44 -1.45
CA TRP A 136 0.51 -1.13 -0.65
C TRP A 136 1.09 -0.32 0.52
N GLY A 137 1.59 -1.05 1.51
CA GLY A 137 2.28 -0.51 2.68
C GLY A 137 1.49 -0.66 3.99
N PRO A 138 2.11 -0.39 5.15
CA PRO A 138 1.49 -0.64 6.46
C PRO A 138 0.19 0.13 6.71
N SER A 139 0.01 1.27 6.04
CA SER A 139 -1.20 2.10 6.14
C SER A 139 -2.39 1.54 5.34
N THR A 140 -2.23 0.44 4.60
CA THR A 140 -3.28 -0.13 3.73
C THR A 140 -4.46 -0.65 4.55
N PRO A 141 -5.69 -0.14 4.32
CA PRO A 141 -6.92 -0.73 4.86
C PRO A 141 -7.18 -2.10 4.21
N MET A 142 -7.10 -3.19 4.96
CA MET A 142 -7.29 -4.55 4.42
C MET A 142 -8.77 -4.91 4.29
N THR A 143 -9.47 -4.23 3.37
CA THR A 143 -10.92 -4.39 3.15
C THR A 143 -11.25 -4.57 1.67
N PRO A 144 -12.04 -5.61 1.30
CA PRO A 144 -12.44 -5.83 -0.10
C PRO A 144 -13.24 -4.68 -0.73
N VAL A 145 -13.79 -3.77 0.09
CA VAL A 145 -14.51 -2.58 -0.39
C VAL A 145 -13.65 -1.74 -1.34
N LEU A 146 -12.33 -1.71 -1.13
CA LEU A 146 -11.40 -0.95 -1.97
C LEU A 146 -11.32 -1.49 -3.41
N PHE A 147 -11.62 -2.77 -3.65
CA PHE A 147 -11.64 -3.34 -5.00
C PHE A 147 -12.74 -2.74 -5.90
N ASN A 148 -13.75 -2.11 -5.31
CA ASN A 148 -14.80 -1.41 -6.07
C ASN A 148 -14.30 -0.07 -6.67
N TYR A 149 -13.09 0.37 -6.31
CA TYR A 149 -12.53 1.66 -6.72
C TYR A 149 -11.34 1.53 -7.70
N GLY A 150 -11.18 0.39 -8.36
CA GLY A 150 -10.11 0.18 -9.35
C GLY A 150 -8.78 -0.29 -8.76
N ILE A 151 -8.79 -0.82 -7.54
CA ILE A 151 -7.64 -1.52 -6.95
C ILE A 151 -7.81 -3.02 -7.23
N ASP A 152 -6.76 -3.69 -7.69
CA ASP A 152 -6.77 -5.12 -7.97
C ASP A 152 -6.20 -5.95 -6.80
N MET A 153 -5.21 -5.39 -6.10
CA MET A 153 -4.60 -6.02 -4.92
C MET A 153 -4.37 -5.02 -3.78
N LEU A 154 -4.60 -5.51 -2.56
CA LEU A 154 -4.17 -4.85 -1.32
C LEU A 154 -2.97 -5.60 -0.76
N TYR A 155 -1.88 -4.88 -0.49
CA TYR A 155 -0.67 -5.44 0.11
C TYR A 155 -0.30 -4.67 1.38
N GLY A 156 -0.78 -5.16 2.52
CA GLY A 156 -0.71 -4.45 3.79
C GLY A 156 0.01 -5.21 4.89
N THR A 157 -0.30 -4.82 6.12
CA THR A 157 0.36 -5.34 7.31
C THR A 157 -0.64 -5.53 8.44
N VAL A 158 -0.44 -6.59 9.23
CA VAL A 158 -1.26 -6.95 10.39
C VAL A 158 -0.37 -7.00 11.62
N VAL A 159 -0.71 -6.20 12.63
CA VAL A 159 -0.01 -6.20 13.92
C VAL A 159 -0.42 -7.43 14.73
N VAL A 160 0.58 -8.21 15.17
CA VAL A 160 0.40 -9.40 16.01
C VAL A 160 1.02 -9.26 17.40
N ALA A 161 1.97 -8.33 17.59
CA ALA A 161 2.56 -8.03 18.90
C ALA A 161 2.29 -6.57 19.30
N GLN A 162 1.11 -6.31 19.86
CA GLN A 162 0.62 -4.95 20.15
C GLN A 162 1.56 -4.12 21.03
N GLN A 163 2.14 -4.72 22.07
CA GLN A 163 3.00 -4.02 23.01
C GLN A 163 4.31 -3.57 22.35
N SER A 164 4.97 -4.46 21.63
CA SER A 164 6.20 -4.17 20.89
C SER A 164 5.96 -3.15 19.78
N THR A 165 4.83 -3.27 19.06
CA THR A 165 4.42 -2.26 18.08
C THR A 165 4.22 -0.89 18.72
N ARG A 166 3.50 -0.82 19.84
CA ARG A 166 3.26 0.44 20.55
C ARG A 166 4.57 1.09 20.98
N GLN A 167 5.45 0.33 21.62
CA GLN A 167 6.76 0.82 22.05
C GLN A 167 7.57 1.36 20.86
N SER A 168 7.63 0.59 19.77
CA SER A 168 8.34 1.02 18.56
C SER A 168 7.78 2.35 18.01
N VAL A 169 6.46 2.54 17.99
CA VAL A 169 5.85 3.80 17.56
C VAL A 169 6.18 4.95 18.52
N GLU A 170 6.14 4.71 19.83
CA GLU A 170 6.46 5.71 20.86
C GLU A 170 7.93 6.15 20.82
N GLU A 171 8.83 5.24 20.41
CA GLU A 171 10.26 5.49 20.27
C GLU A 171 10.65 6.07 18.89
N GLY A 172 9.68 6.32 18.00
CA GLY A 172 9.97 6.82 16.65
C GLY A 172 10.61 5.78 15.72
N GLY A 173 10.39 4.49 16.00
CA GLY A 173 10.86 3.37 15.21
C GLY A 173 10.43 3.46 13.75
N THR A 174 11.27 2.93 12.86
CA THR A 174 11.02 2.94 11.42
C THR A 174 10.43 1.61 10.96
N ARG A 175 10.06 1.53 9.68
CA ARG A 175 9.51 0.31 9.06
C ARG A 175 10.33 -0.95 9.36
N SER A 176 11.66 -0.87 9.35
CA SER A 176 12.53 -2.04 9.63
C SER A 176 12.36 -2.56 11.06
N THR A 177 12.14 -1.67 12.03
CA THR A 177 11.84 -2.00 13.42
C THR A 177 10.45 -2.64 13.58
N PHE A 178 9.49 -2.19 12.76
CA PHE A 178 8.10 -2.64 12.80
C PHE A 178 7.88 -4.04 12.19
N GLU A 179 8.50 -4.34 11.04
CA GLU A 179 8.26 -5.57 10.27
C GLU A 179 8.99 -6.81 10.83
N GLN A 180 10.09 -6.66 11.58
CA GLN A 180 10.92 -7.80 11.98
C GLN A 180 10.39 -8.57 13.19
N VAL A 181 9.50 -7.99 13.99
CA VAL A 181 9.14 -8.57 15.31
C VAL A 181 7.64 -8.59 15.57
N SER A 182 6.86 -7.68 14.98
CA SER A 182 5.53 -7.35 15.53
C SER A 182 4.38 -7.42 14.53
N ALA A 183 4.64 -7.72 13.26
CA ALA A 183 3.61 -7.69 12.23
C ALA A 183 3.89 -8.63 11.06
N TYR A 184 2.81 -9.12 10.42
CA TYR A 184 2.89 -9.92 9.20
C TYR A 184 2.46 -9.11 7.99
N LYS A 185 3.17 -9.31 6.88
CA LYS A 185 2.74 -8.85 5.55
C LYS A 185 1.61 -9.75 5.07
N VAL A 186 0.58 -9.12 4.52
CA VAL A 186 -0.62 -9.82 4.05
C VAL A 186 -1.07 -9.26 2.72
N SER A 187 -1.60 -10.13 1.87
CA SER A 187 -2.17 -9.76 0.58
C SER A 187 -3.63 -10.17 0.48
N LEU A 188 -4.44 -9.34 -0.16
CA LEU A 188 -5.79 -9.67 -0.59
C LEU A 188 -5.92 -9.34 -2.06
N GLU A 189 -6.47 -10.26 -2.83
CA GLU A 189 -6.70 -10.11 -4.26
C GLU A 189 -8.19 -10.08 -4.57
N THR A 190 -8.58 -9.35 -5.60
CA THR A 190 -9.96 -9.38 -6.10
C THR A 190 -10.30 -10.73 -6.74
N ASN A 191 -11.51 -11.24 -6.49
CA ASN A 191 -12.02 -12.46 -7.16
C ASN A 191 -12.32 -12.26 -8.65
N LYS A 192 -12.20 -11.02 -9.17
CA LYS A 192 -12.23 -10.76 -10.60
C LYS A 192 -10.96 -11.41 -11.18
N ARG A 193 -11.12 -12.56 -11.84
CA ARG A 193 -10.04 -13.23 -12.58
C ARG A 193 -9.38 -12.22 -13.53
N VAL A 194 -8.30 -11.59 -13.09
CA VAL A 194 -7.40 -10.90 -14.01
C VAL A 194 -6.69 -12.02 -14.76
N LYS A 195 -6.95 -12.12 -16.06
CA LYS A 195 -6.09 -12.89 -16.96
C LYS A 195 -4.74 -12.18 -16.95
N ILE A 196 -3.82 -12.65 -16.12
CA ILE A 196 -2.41 -12.34 -16.28
C ILE A 196 -2.02 -13.07 -17.57
N PHE A 197 -1.93 -12.32 -18.67
CA PHE A 197 -1.50 -12.80 -19.98
C PHE A 197 0.02 -12.92 -20.04
#